data_AF-A0A2A2PX63-F1
#
_entry.id   AF-A0A2A2PX63-F1
#
_cell.length_a   1.000
_cell.length_b   1.000
_cell.length_c   1.000
_cell.angle_alpha   90.00
_cell.angle_beta   90.00
_cell.angle_gamma   90.00
#
_symmetry.space_group_name_H-M   'P 1'
#
loop_
_entity.id
_entity.type
_entity.pdbx_description
1 polymer ?
#
loop_
_entity_poly.entity_id
_entity_poly.type
_entity_poly.pdbx_seq_one_letter_code
_entity_poly.pdbx_strand_id
1 'polypeptide(L)'
;MRAVGHDRGEAFYRIALACGQALWQKGLPAQAILMLNRAFSGDLRGEEPCLVEFPPPYAALRWILEHRREEDFIGNPRRHFQHLATRMSGPRPEVRSWRAWACWAIACAVNPEDPADDKQIAEDGIVEPNLDSITEALRRLGWSGEVGVWKEALRS
;
A
#
# COMPACT_ATOMS: atom_id res chain seq x y z
N MET A 1 -0.62 -13.97 12.66
CA MET A 1 -1.91 -13.77 11.93
C MET A 1 -2.95 -14.85 12.17
N ARG A 2 -2.59 -16.14 12.35
CA ARG A 2 -3.57 -17.14 12.86
C ARG A 2 -4.26 -16.70 14.16
N ALA A 3 -3.57 -15.88 14.96
CA ALA A 3 -4.05 -15.32 16.22
C ALA A 3 -5.29 -14.39 16.14
N VAL A 4 -5.63 -13.82 14.99
CA VAL A 4 -6.80 -12.93 14.83
C VAL A 4 -7.91 -13.53 13.94
N GLY A 5 -7.79 -14.81 13.57
CA GLY A 5 -8.82 -15.49 12.77
C GLY A 5 -9.16 -14.77 11.46
N HIS A 6 -10.46 -14.65 11.17
CA HIS A 6 -11.00 -13.90 10.04
C HIS A 6 -11.29 -12.42 10.34
N ASP A 7 -11.12 -11.99 11.60
CA ASP A 7 -11.33 -10.61 12.01
C ASP A 7 -10.25 -9.70 11.41
N ARG A 8 -10.69 -8.58 10.84
CA ARG A 8 -9.85 -7.59 10.18
C ARG A 8 -9.89 -6.22 10.89
N GLY A 9 -10.34 -6.17 12.14
CA GLY A 9 -10.33 -4.95 12.96
C GLY A 9 -8.94 -4.49 13.42
N GLU A 10 -8.90 -3.68 14.49
CA GLU A 10 -7.69 -2.99 14.94
C GLU A 10 -6.51 -3.92 15.26
N ALA A 11 -6.77 -5.07 15.88
CA ALA A 11 -5.73 -6.05 16.21
C ALA A 11 -5.06 -6.62 14.97
N PHE A 12 -5.83 -6.90 13.91
CA PHE A 12 -5.30 -7.35 12.63
C PHE A 12 -4.40 -6.30 12.00
N TYR A 13 -4.84 -5.04 12.00
CA TYR A 13 -4.07 -3.92 11.48
C TYR A 13 -2.74 -3.75 12.21
N ARG A 14 -2.76 -3.68 13.54
CA ARG A 14 -1.55 -3.54 14.38
C ARG A 14 -0.59 -4.72 14.21
N ILE A 15 -1.10 -5.95 14.15
CA ILE A 15 -0.25 -7.14 13.93
C ILE A 15 0.40 -7.09 12.55
N ALA A 16 -0.32 -6.67 11.50
CA ALA A 16 0.26 -6.52 10.18
C ALA A 16 1.41 -5.50 10.19
N LEU A 17 1.22 -4.34 10.82
CA LEU A 17 2.28 -3.34 10.96
C LEU A 17 3.48 -3.85 11.76
N ALA A 18 3.26 -4.47 12.91
CA ALA A 18 4.32 -5.03 13.75
C ALA A 18 5.11 -6.13 13.02
N CYS A 19 4.42 -7.00 12.28
CA CYS A 19 5.08 -7.98 11.42
C CYS A 19 5.91 -7.31 10.31
N GLY A 20 5.38 -6.27 9.67
CA GLY A 20 6.10 -5.49 8.66
C GLY A 20 7.38 -4.88 9.21
N GLN A 21 7.31 -4.23 10.37
CA GLN A 21 8.46 -3.66 11.06
C GLN A 21 9.51 -4.73 11.41
N ALA A 22 9.08 -5.87 11.96
CA ALA A 22 9.99 -6.96 12.32
C ALA A 22 10.69 -7.58 11.09
N LEU A 23 10.02 -7.62 9.94
CA LEU A 23 10.61 -8.06 8.67
C LEU A 23 11.61 -7.04 8.13
N TRP A 24 11.27 -5.76 8.19
CA TRP A 24 12.19 -4.67 7.83
C TRP A 24 13.49 -4.73 8.65
N GLN A 25 13.39 -4.87 9.98
CA GLN A 25 14.55 -5.00 10.86
C GLN A 25 15.43 -6.23 10.56
N LYS A 26 14.90 -7.22 9.86
CA LYS A 26 15.62 -8.43 9.42
C LYS A 26 16.19 -8.32 8.00
N GLY A 27 16.12 -7.16 7.35
CA GLY A 27 16.58 -6.98 5.96
C GLY A 27 15.65 -7.62 4.93
N LEU A 28 14.34 -7.64 5.22
CA LEU A 28 13.33 -8.26 4.35
C LEU A 28 12.29 -7.22 3.87
N PRO A 29 12.69 -6.21 3.07
CA PRO A 29 11.80 -5.12 2.68
C PRO A 29 10.63 -5.56 1.79
N ALA A 30 10.84 -6.50 0.86
CA ALA A 30 9.76 -7.03 0.03
C ALA A 30 8.63 -7.63 0.90
N GLN A 31 8.99 -8.45 1.88
CA GLN A 31 8.03 -9.07 2.79
C GLN A 31 7.40 -8.03 3.73
N ALA A 32 8.15 -7.01 4.14
CA ALA A 32 7.60 -5.90 4.93
C ALA A 32 6.51 -5.15 4.15
N ILE A 33 6.72 -4.86 2.87
CA ILE A 33 5.71 -4.24 1.99
C ILE A 33 4.46 -5.11 1.87
N LEU A 34 4.61 -6.44 1.76
CA LEU A 34 3.46 -7.35 1.76
C LEU A 34 2.63 -7.24 3.05
N MET A 35 3.26 -6.95 4.18
CA MET A 35 2.54 -6.70 5.44
C MET A 35 1.86 -5.34 5.49
N LEU A 36 2.44 -4.30 4.88
CA LEU A 36 1.74 -3.01 4.72
C LEU A 36 0.49 -3.17 3.84
N ASN A 37 0.60 -3.90 2.72
CA ASN A 37 -0.53 -4.24 1.84
C ASN A 37 -1.63 -5.01 2.59
N ARG A 38 -1.22 -5.83 3.54
CA ARG A 38 -2.16 -6.55 4.39
C ARG A 38 -2.84 -5.63 5.40
N ALA A 39 -2.12 -4.68 5.99
CA ALA A 39 -2.70 -3.66 6.88
C ALA A 39 -3.80 -2.84 6.17
N PHE A 40 -3.59 -2.45 4.90
CA PHE A 40 -4.61 -1.80 4.07
C PHE A 40 -5.89 -2.61 3.84
N SER A 41 -5.88 -3.90 4.18
CA SER A 41 -7.05 -4.77 4.08
C SER A 41 -7.84 -4.86 5.39
N GLY A 42 -7.48 -4.05 6.40
CA GLY A 42 -8.23 -3.91 7.64
C GLY A 42 -9.64 -3.38 7.40
N ASP A 43 -10.62 -3.93 8.10
CA ASP A 43 -12.00 -3.47 8.09
C ASP A 43 -12.22 -2.41 9.16
N LEU A 44 -11.63 -1.25 8.90
CA LEU A 44 -11.68 -0.06 9.74
C LEU A 44 -12.52 1.04 9.07
N ARG A 45 -12.90 2.06 9.83
CA ARG A 45 -13.73 3.19 9.42
C ARG A 45 -12.94 4.50 9.32
N GLY A 46 -11.81 4.62 10.02
CA GLY A 46 -10.96 5.81 10.04
C GLY A 46 -10.95 6.56 11.37
N GLU A 47 -11.81 6.17 12.31
CA GLU A 47 -11.97 6.83 13.61
C GLU A 47 -11.36 5.99 14.75
N GLU A 48 -10.95 4.76 14.43
CA GLU A 48 -10.36 3.84 15.39
C GLU A 48 -9.05 4.41 15.96
N PRO A 49 -8.82 4.30 17.29
CA PRO A 49 -7.59 4.79 17.92
C PRO A 49 -6.31 4.27 17.27
N CYS A 50 -6.32 3.05 16.73
CA CYS A 50 -5.17 2.51 16.01
C CYS A 50 -4.76 3.30 14.76
N LEU A 51 -5.67 3.99 14.08
CA LEU A 51 -5.35 4.81 12.91
C LEU A 51 -4.83 6.19 13.29
N VAL A 52 -5.13 6.66 14.51
CA VAL A 52 -4.52 7.87 15.07
C VAL A 52 -3.08 7.59 15.50
N GLU A 53 -2.86 6.48 16.20
CA GLU A 53 -1.53 6.07 16.68
C GLU A 53 -0.64 5.59 15.52
N PHE A 54 -1.23 4.84 14.59
CA PHE A 54 -0.55 4.29 13.42
C PHE A 54 -1.35 4.62 12.15
N PRO A 55 -1.09 5.79 11.53
CA PRO A 55 -1.77 6.19 10.29
C PRO A 55 -1.61 5.16 9.17
N PRO A 56 -2.47 5.22 8.13
CA PRO A 56 -2.36 4.37 6.96
C PRO A 56 -0.91 4.30 6.44
N PRO A 57 -0.36 3.11 6.16
CA PRO A 57 1.09 2.89 6.10
C PRO A 57 1.77 3.38 4.80
N TYR A 58 1.31 4.48 4.22
CA TYR A 58 1.91 5.11 3.04
C TYR A 58 3.31 5.65 3.33
N ALA A 59 3.48 6.35 4.45
CA ALA A 59 4.80 6.86 4.87
C ALA A 59 5.78 5.71 5.16
N ALA A 60 5.30 4.62 5.76
CA ALA A 60 6.10 3.42 5.99
C ALA A 60 6.54 2.75 4.67
N LEU A 61 5.66 2.68 3.66
CA LEU A 61 6.03 2.20 2.33
C LEU A 61 7.14 3.06 1.74
N ARG A 62 6.94 4.38 1.68
CA ARG A 62 7.94 5.30 1.16
C ARG A 62 9.28 5.13 1.85
N TRP A 63 9.28 5.11 3.19
CA TRP A 63 10.49 4.92 3.98
C TRP A 63 11.24 3.66 3.58
N ILE A 64 10.54 2.52 3.45
CA ILE A 64 11.16 1.25 3.02
C ILE A 64 11.77 1.40 1.62
N LEU A 65 11.08 2.05 0.68
CA LEU A 65 11.60 2.25 -0.67
C LEU A 65 12.87 3.11 -0.66
N GLU A 66 12.91 4.18 0.13
CA GLU A 66 14.05 5.11 0.18
C GLU A 66 15.25 4.58 0.97
N HIS A 67 15.01 3.80 2.02
CA HIS A 67 16.05 3.43 2.98
C HIS A 67 16.50 1.97 2.89
N ARG A 68 15.94 1.18 1.95
CA ARG A 68 16.43 -0.18 1.68
C ARG A 68 17.91 -0.15 1.34
N ARG A 69 18.63 -1.21 1.71
CA ARG A 69 20.00 -1.37 1.25
C ARG A 69 19.99 -1.82 -0.21
N GLU A 70 21.06 -1.55 -0.93
CA GLU A 70 21.17 -1.89 -2.35
C GLU A 70 21.12 -3.41 -2.58
N GLU A 71 21.65 -4.19 -1.63
CA GLU A 71 21.62 -5.65 -1.64
C GLU A 71 20.25 -6.25 -1.27
N ASP A 72 19.33 -5.45 -0.71
CA ASP A 72 18.05 -5.96 -0.27
C ASP A 72 17.12 -6.18 -1.48
N PHE A 73 16.60 -7.40 -1.61
CA PHE A 73 15.65 -7.71 -2.67
C PHE A 73 14.30 -7.02 -2.44
N ILE A 74 13.86 -6.21 -3.40
CA ILE A 74 12.54 -5.56 -3.40
C ILE A 74 11.72 -5.78 -4.69
N GLY A 75 12.35 -6.32 -5.73
CA GLY A 75 11.75 -6.44 -7.06
C GLY A 75 11.55 -5.08 -7.74
N ASN A 76 10.49 -4.95 -8.54
CA ASN A 76 10.04 -3.69 -9.15
C ASN A 76 8.74 -3.25 -8.46
N PRO A 77 8.80 -2.30 -7.50
CA PRO A 77 7.63 -1.77 -6.80
C PRO A 77 6.52 -1.24 -7.72
N ARG A 78 6.86 -0.53 -8.80
CA ARG A 78 5.86 -0.02 -9.76
C ARG A 78 5.02 -1.16 -10.34
N ARG A 79 5.66 -2.19 -10.88
CA ARG A 79 4.97 -3.38 -11.42
C ARG A 79 4.18 -4.11 -10.35
N HIS A 80 4.77 -4.31 -9.17
CA HIS A 80 4.10 -4.97 -8.06
C HIS A 80 2.75 -4.33 -7.73
N PHE A 81 2.72 -2.99 -7.58
CA PHE A 81 1.49 -2.28 -7.27
C PHE A 81 0.52 -2.19 -8.46
N GLN A 82 1.01 -2.09 -9.70
CA GLN A 82 0.18 -2.18 -10.90
C GLN A 82 -0.58 -3.52 -10.95
N HIS A 83 0.13 -4.64 -10.78
CA HIS A 83 -0.46 -5.98 -10.74
C HIS A 83 -1.43 -6.13 -9.56
N LEU A 84 -1.06 -5.64 -8.38
CA LEU A 84 -1.90 -5.70 -7.20
C LEU A 84 -3.22 -4.94 -7.41
N ALA A 85 -3.16 -3.73 -7.96
CA ALA A 85 -4.33 -2.89 -8.17
C ALA A 85 -5.32 -3.51 -9.17
N THR A 86 -4.80 -4.11 -10.24
CA THR A 86 -5.61 -4.65 -11.34
C THR A 86 -6.14 -6.06 -11.10
N ARG A 87 -5.52 -6.82 -10.18
CA ARG A 87 -5.93 -8.19 -9.83
C ARG A 87 -6.63 -8.30 -8.47
N MET A 88 -7.07 -7.16 -7.92
CA MET A 88 -7.61 -7.11 -6.57
C MET A 88 -8.93 -7.90 -6.46
N SER A 89 -9.00 -8.79 -5.47
CA SER A 89 -10.18 -9.62 -5.20
C SER A 89 -10.43 -9.75 -3.69
N GLY A 90 -11.60 -10.29 -3.34
CA GLY A 90 -12.01 -10.47 -1.95
C GLY A 90 -12.73 -9.24 -1.36
N PRO A 91 -12.75 -9.08 -0.02
CA PRO A 91 -13.50 -8.00 0.63
C PRO A 91 -13.02 -6.62 0.21
N ARG A 92 -13.98 -5.71 0.01
CA ARG A 92 -13.77 -4.29 -0.36
C ARG A 92 -12.70 -4.15 -1.46
N PRO A 93 -12.86 -4.83 -2.62
CA PRO A 93 -11.79 -4.93 -3.61
C PRO A 93 -11.52 -3.57 -4.28
N GLU A 94 -12.56 -2.74 -4.44
CA GLU A 94 -12.44 -1.42 -5.07
C GLU A 94 -11.51 -0.48 -4.28
N VAL A 95 -11.76 -0.27 -2.97
CA VAL A 95 -10.88 0.59 -2.15
C VAL A 95 -9.46 0.04 -2.07
N ARG A 96 -9.30 -1.29 -2.01
CA ARG A 96 -7.98 -1.91 -1.96
C ARG A 96 -7.22 -1.75 -3.28
N SER A 97 -7.91 -1.79 -4.42
CA SER A 97 -7.33 -1.46 -5.72
C SER A 97 -6.83 -0.02 -5.73
N TRP A 98 -7.63 0.94 -5.26
CA TRP A 98 -7.23 2.34 -5.18
C TRP A 98 -6.10 2.61 -4.18
N ARG A 99 -6.05 1.88 -3.06
CA ARG A 99 -4.90 1.90 -2.15
C ARG A 99 -3.64 1.36 -2.80
N ALA A 100 -3.75 0.31 -3.62
CA ALA A 100 -2.63 -0.19 -4.40
C ALA A 100 -2.17 0.83 -5.45
N TRP A 101 -3.09 1.52 -6.14
CA TRP A 101 -2.73 2.64 -7.03
C TRP A 101 -2.08 3.82 -6.29
N ALA A 102 -2.51 4.11 -5.07
CA ALA A 102 -1.89 5.13 -4.22
C ALA A 102 -0.44 4.75 -3.85
N CYS A 103 -0.19 3.48 -3.55
CA CYS A 103 1.16 2.94 -3.35
C CYS A 103 1.98 2.90 -4.64
N TRP A 104 1.37 2.61 -5.79
CA TRP A 104 2.00 2.70 -7.11
C TRP A 104 2.50 4.13 -7.38
N ALA A 105 1.69 5.16 -7.07
CA ALA A 105 2.10 6.54 -7.25
C ALA A 105 3.32 6.90 -6.37
N ILE A 106 3.39 6.40 -5.14
CA ILE A 106 4.57 6.55 -4.27
C ILE A 106 5.78 5.82 -4.87
N ALA A 107 5.61 4.60 -5.36
CA ALA A 107 6.68 3.85 -6.00
C ALA A 107 7.25 4.58 -7.23
N CYS A 108 6.40 5.11 -8.10
CA CYS A 108 6.80 5.91 -9.25
C CYS A 108 7.53 7.19 -8.84
N ALA A 109 7.15 7.82 -7.73
CA ALA A 109 7.81 9.02 -7.24
C ALA A 109 9.21 8.72 -6.67
N VAL A 110 9.37 7.62 -5.94
CA VAL A 110 10.66 7.25 -5.30
C VAL A 110 11.63 6.60 -6.29
N ASN A 111 11.13 5.79 -7.22
CA ASN A 111 11.94 5.08 -8.21
C ASN A 111 11.38 5.31 -9.63
N PRO A 112 11.56 6.52 -10.23
CA PRO A 112 10.96 6.87 -11.52
C PRO A 112 11.48 6.03 -12.69
N GLU A 113 12.68 5.47 -12.56
CA GLU A 113 13.31 4.61 -13.57
C GLU A 113 12.70 3.20 -13.61
N ASP A 114 11.90 2.81 -12.61
CA ASP A 114 11.26 1.50 -12.60
C ASP A 114 10.26 1.39 -13.76
N PRO A 115 10.43 0.41 -14.66
CA PRO A 115 9.55 0.28 -15.81
C PRO A 115 8.16 -0.21 -15.40
N ALA A 116 7.13 0.25 -16.11
CA ALA A 116 5.80 -0.33 -16.04
C ALA A 116 5.79 -1.78 -16.55
N ASP A 117 4.68 -2.48 -16.38
CA ASP A 117 4.40 -3.69 -17.17
C ASP A 117 3.58 -3.31 -18.40
N ASP A 118 4.27 -2.85 -19.45
CA ASP A 118 3.67 -2.38 -20.71
C ASP A 118 2.88 -3.49 -21.42
N LYS A 119 3.33 -4.73 -21.26
CA LYS A 119 2.62 -5.91 -21.80
C LYS A 119 1.26 -6.03 -21.13
N GLN A 120 1.22 -5.97 -19.80
CA GLN A 120 -0.05 -6.00 -19.07
C GLN A 120 -0.94 -4.81 -19.45
N ILE A 121 -0.36 -3.60 -19.56
CA ILE A 121 -1.11 -2.41 -19.96
C ILE A 121 -1.81 -2.62 -21.31
N ALA A 122 -1.09 -3.14 -22.30
CA ALA A 122 -1.62 -3.39 -23.62
C ALA A 122 -2.64 -4.53 -23.66
N GLU A 123 -2.37 -5.65 -22.99
CA GLU A 123 -3.23 -6.85 -23.02
C GLU A 123 -4.53 -6.66 -22.23
N ASP A 124 -4.45 -6.03 -21.04
CA ASP A 124 -5.58 -5.86 -20.13
C ASP A 124 -6.31 -4.51 -20.33
N GLY A 125 -5.82 -3.65 -21.23
CA GLY A 125 -6.40 -2.32 -21.50
C GLY A 125 -6.34 -1.38 -20.28
N ILE A 126 -5.26 -1.46 -19.49
CA ILE A 126 -5.13 -0.71 -18.24
C ILE A 126 -4.85 0.75 -18.55
N VAL A 127 -5.61 1.64 -17.91
CA VAL A 127 -5.30 3.07 -17.87
C VAL A 127 -4.70 3.37 -16.50
N GLU A 128 -3.40 3.67 -16.46
CA GLU A 128 -2.73 4.10 -15.22
C GLU A 128 -3.43 5.39 -14.71
N PRO A 129 -3.88 5.43 -13.44
CA PRO A 129 -4.64 6.58 -12.94
C PRO A 129 -3.73 7.77 -12.66
N ASN A 130 -4.25 8.98 -12.85
CA ASN A 130 -3.60 10.19 -12.36
C ASN A 130 -3.85 10.40 -10.85
N LEU A 131 -3.13 11.35 -10.25
CA LEU A 131 -3.21 11.64 -8.82
C LEU A 131 -4.61 12.15 -8.37
N ASP A 132 -5.35 12.81 -9.26
CA ASP A 132 -6.69 13.31 -8.96
C ASP A 132 -7.70 12.16 -8.88
N SER A 133 -7.62 11.20 -9.80
CA SER A 133 -8.43 9.98 -9.78
C SER A 133 -8.19 9.16 -8.51
N ILE A 134 -6.92 9.00 -8.11
CA ILE A 134 -6.57 8.32 -6.84
C ILE A 134 -7.13 9.11 -5.64
N THR A 135 -6.95 10.44 -5.64
CA THR A 135 -7.47 11.33 -4.59
C THR A 135 -8.97 11.14 -4.40
N GLU A 136 -9.73 11.21 -5.50
CA GLU A 136 -11.19 11.15 -5.46
C GLU A 136 -11.68 9.77 -5.02
N ALA A 137 -11.06 8.71 -5.52
CA ALA A 137 -11.42 7.36 -5.13
C ALA A 137 -11.13 7.08 -3.65
N LEU A 138 -9.96 7.52 -3.13
CA LEU A 138 -9.65 7.40 -1.71
C LEU A 138 -10.57 8.25 -0.84
N ARG A 139 -10.96 9.45 -1.29
CA ARG A 139 -11.94 10.28 -0.58
C ARG A 139 -13.30 9.59 -0.46
N ARG A 140 -13.75 8.94 -1.54
CA ARG A 140 -15.05 8.28 -1.62
C ARG A 140 -15.11 6.95 -0.88
N LEU A 141 -14.04 6.16 -0.93
CA LEU A 141 -14.05 4.74 -0.52
C LEU A 141 -13.14 4.43 0.67
N GLY A 142 -12.14 5.29 0.91
CA GLY A 142 -11.10 5.12 1.91
C GLY A 142 -11.58 5.37 3.33
N TRP A 143 -10.64 5.33 4.26
CA TRP A 143 -10.84 5.72 5.64
C TRP A 143 -10.90 7.25 5.75
N SER A 144 -11.60 7.73 6.78
CA SER A 144 -11.62 9.16 7.09
C SER A 144 -10.18 9.71 7.23
N GLY A 145 -9.89 10.83 6.57
CA GLY A 145 -8.55 11.46 6.58
C GLY A 145 -7.48 10.77 5.72
N GLU A 146 -7.72 9.61 5.12
CA GLU A 146 -6.71 8.80 4.40
C GLU A 146 -6.01 9.57 3.27
N VAL A 147 -6.77 10.40 2.54
CA VAL A 147 -6.23 11.25 1.46
C VAL A 147 -5.12 12.17 1.96
N GLY A 148 -5.28 12.75 3.15
CA GLY A 148 -4.28 13.64 3.73
C GLY A 148 -2.96 12.92 3.96
N VAL A 149 -3.05 11.74 4.61
CA VAL A 149 -1.90 10.87 4.92
C VAL A 149 -1.19 10.41 3.65
N TRP A 150 -1.94 9.98 2.63
CA TRP A 150 -1.35 9.58 1.35
C TRP A 150 -0.64 10.75 0.66
N LYS A 151 -1.27 11.93 0.58
CA LYS A 151 -0.67 13.11 -0.06
C LYS A 151 0.56 13.63 0.67
N GLU A 152 0.64 13.47 1.99
CA GLU A 152 1.82 13.81 2.77
C GLU A 152 2.98 12.87 2.42
N ALA A 153 2.73 11.55 2.44
CA ALA A 153 3.73 10.55 2.07
C ALA A 153 4.21 10.70 0.61
N LEU A 154 3.33 11.08 -0.32
CA LEU A 154 3.72 11.30 -1.72
C LEU A 154 4.66 12.50 -1.90
N ARG A 155 4.57 13.51 -1.04
CA ARG A 155 5.34 14.77 -1.12
C ARG A 155 6.61 14.80 -0.28
N SER A 156 6.78 13.83 0.63
CA SER A 156 7.93 13.78 1.55
C SER A 156 9.26 13.65 0.82
#